data_AF-A0A8T0EXX6-F1
#
_entry.id   AF-A0A8T0EXX6-F1
#
_cell.length_a   1.000
_cell.length_b   1.000
_cell.length_c   1.000
_cell.angle_alpha   90.00
_cell.angle_beta   90.00
_cell.angle_gamma   90.00
#
_symmetry.space_group_name_H-M   'P 1'
#
loop_
_entity.id
_entity.type
_entity.pdbx_description
1 polymer ?
#
loop_
_entity_poly.entity_id
_entity_poly.type
_entity_poly.pdbx_seq_one_letter_code
_entity_poly.pdbx_strand_id
1 'polypeptide(L)'
;MLFTIFVALPVLLVAPLVLAEEKEYSMAEVQEYICGDKHKDVSETVMECVGQQDFTPYKDCMMECYPGLEGISKDELKAYHCSQSPGDLEKGDECMVNKLKEEGKTEEVKEIMNELKACIEAGLGERK
;
A
#
# COMPACT_ATOMS: atom_id res chain seq x y z
N MET A 1 -17.53 12.49 -9.50
CA MET A 1 -17.41 11.04 -9.29
C MET A 1 -16.71 10.86 -7.96
N LEU A 2 -17.32 10.16 -7.00
CA LEU A 2 -16.75 9.98 -5.66
C LEU A 2 -15.51 9.08 -5.79
N PHE A 3 -14.31 9.67 -5.63
CA PHE A 3 -13.10 8.94 -5.28
C PHE A 3 -13.33 8.36 -3.88
N THR A 4 -13.87 7.15 -3.83
CA THR A 4 -13.92 6.36 -2.60
C THR A 4 -12.49 5.92 -2.38
N ILE A 5 -11.77 6.60 -1.49
CA ILE A 5 -10.38 6.29 -1.14
C ILE A 5 -10.38 4.86 -0.59
N PHE A 6 -10.05 3.88 -1.43
CA PHE A 6 -9.94 2.48 -1.04
C PHE A 6 -8.61 2.32 -0.31
N VAL A 7 -8.67 2.07 1.00
CA VAL A 7 -7.49 1.79 1.80
C VAL A 7 -7.10 0.32 1.62
N ALA A 8 -6.49 0.05 0.49
CA ALA A 8 -5.97 -1.25 0.12
C ALA A 8 -4.43 -1.23 0.30
N LEU A 9 -3.80 -2.35 0.66
CA LEU A 9 -2.34 -2.50 0.73
C LEU A 9 -1.64 -2.07 -0.59
N PRO A 10 -2.20 -2.35 -1.78
CA PRO A 10 -1.77 -1.81 -3.06
C PRO A 10 -1.92 -0.30 -3.20
N VAL A 11 -2.95 0.30 -2.59
CA VAL A 11 -3.10 1.76 -2.55
C VAL A 11 -2.09 2.36 -1.57
N LEU A 12 -1.78 1.70 -0.45
CA LEU A 12 -0.67 2.11 0.44
C LEU A 12 0.69 2.08 -0.26
N LEU A 13 0.88 1.11 -1.17
CA LEU A 13 2.13 0.92 -1.90
C LEU A 13 2.21 1.75 -3.20
N VAL A 14 1.09 2.07 -3.86
CA VAL A 14 1.12 2.62 -5.23
C VAL A 14 0.25 3.87 -5.42
N ALA A 15 -0.55 4.29 -4.43
CA ALA A 15 -1.34 5.53 -4.53
C ALA A 15 -0.56 6.76 -5.01
N PRO A 16 0.71 6.95 -4.64
CA PRO A 16 1.42 8.16 -5.05
C PRO A 16 1.94 8.09 -6.48
N LEU A 17 2.11 6.87 -7.03
CA LEU A 17 2.41 6.65 -8.45
C LEU A 17 1.16 6.81 -9.31
N VAL A 18 0.02 6.34 -8.80
CA VAL A 18 -1.32 6.51 -9.40
C VAL A 18 -1.70 7.99 -9.53
N LEU A 19 -1.33 8.82 -8.55
CA LEU A 19 -1.68 10.25 -8.50
C LEU A 19 -0.79 11.15 -9.37
N ALA A 20 0.33 10.64 -9.90
CA ALA A 20 1.15 11.36 -10.88
C ALA A 20 0.60 11.24 -12.32
N GLU A 21 -0.15 10.19 -12.65
CA GLU A 21 -0.62 9.91 -14.03
C GLU A 21 -2.15 9.80 -14.22
N GLU A 22 -2.99 9.94 -13.18
CA GLU A 22 -4.47 9.72 -13.24
C GLU A 22 -4.84 8.39 -13.95
N LYS A 23 -4.09 7.32 -13.69
CA LYS A 23 -4.30 6.00 -14.32
C LYS A 23 -4.73 4.97 -13.28
N GLU A 24 -5.87 4.32 -13.47
CA GLU A 24 -6.22 3.13 -12.69
C GLU A 24 -5.26 2.01 -13.09
N TYR A 25 -4.41 1.59 -12.15
CA TYR A 25 -3.54 0.42 -12.32
C TYR A 25 -4.25 -0.82 -11.79
N SER A 26 -4.19 -1.90 -12.56
CA SER A 26 -4.57 -3.23 -12.09
C SER A 26 -3.60 -3.74 -11.02
N MET A 27 -4.02 -4.71 -10.20
CA MET A 27 -3.14 -5.30 -9.20
C MET A 27 -1.88 -5.93 -9.76
N ALA A 28 -1.96 -6.48 -10.97
CA ALA A 28 -0.79 -7.00 -11.66
C ALA A 28 0.23 -5.90 -12.00
N GLU A 29 -0.24 -4.72 -12.43
CA GLU A 29 0.63 -3.59 -12.72
C GLU A 29 1.25 -3.01 -11.44
N VAL A 30 0.46 -2.90 -10.36
CA VAL A 30 0.95 -2.52 -9.02
C VAL A 30 2.06 -3.47 -8.57
N GLN A 31 1.86 -4.78 -8.69
CA GLN A 31 2.89 -5.77 -8.39
C GLN A 31 4.12 -5.61 -9.28
N GLU A 32 3.99 -5.33 -10.57
CA GLU A 32 5.15 -5.08 -11.44
C GLU A 32 5.95 -3.85 -10.98
N TYR A 33 5.28 -2.78 -10.52
CA TYR A 33 5.94 -1.59 -9.99
C TYR A 33 6.69 -1.86 -8.68
N ILE A 34 6.12 -2.66 -7.78
CA ILE A 34 6.71 -2.95 -6.46
C ILE A 34 7.75 -4.07 -6.52
N CYS A 35 7.52 -5.09 -7.34
CA CYS A 35 8.28 -6.33 -7.34
C CYS A 35 9.20 -6.49 -8.55
N GLY A 36 8.95 -5.75 -9.64
CA GLY A 36 9.74 -5.83 -10.86
C GLY A 36 11.02 -4.99 -10.79
N ASP A 37 12.07 -5.47 -11.46
CA ASP A 37 13.37 -4.78 -11.52
C ASP A 37 13.29 -3.44 -12.27
N LYS A 38 12.33 -3.31 -13.20
CA LYS A 38 12.17 -2.14 -14.07
C LYS A 38 11.88 -0.85 -13.29
N HIS A 39 11.24 -0.97 -12.13
CA HIS A 39 10.82 0.14 -11.28
C HIS A 39 11.49 0.07 -9.90
N LYS A 40 12.64 -0.60 -9.78
CA LYS A 40 13.32 -0.86 -8.52
C LYS A 40 13.56 0.40 -7.69
N ASP A 41 14.05 1.48 -8.30
CA ASP A 41 14.32 2.74 -7.59
C ASP A 41 13.03 3.31 -6.98
N VAL A 42 11.92 3.23 -7.71
CA VAL A 42 10.59 3.68 -7.27
C VAL A 42 10.07 2.79 -6.16
N SER A 43 10.18 1.46 -6.33
CA SER A 43 9.84 0.47 -5.31
C SER A 43 10.61 0.71 -4.01
N GLU A 44 11.90 1.00 -4.08
CA GLU A 44 12.72 1.30 -2.89
C GLU A 44 12.21 2.54 -2.16
N THR A 45 11.91 3.63 -2.88
CA THR A 45 11.32 4.85 -2.28
C THR A 45 9.98 4.57 -1.61
N VAL A 46 9.09 3.84 -2.30
CA VAL A 46 7.80 3.45 -1.74
C VAL A 46 8.01 2.69 -0.43
N MET A 47 8.86 1.67 -0.44
CA MET A 47 9.06 0.82 0.73
C MET A 47 9.78 1.55 1.88
N GLU A 48 10.64 2.52 1.58
CA GLU A 48 11.21 3.41 2.59
C GLU A 48 10.14 4.24 3.28
N CYS A 49 9.22 4.85 2.51
CA CYS A 49 8.10 5.61 3.06
C CYS A 49 7.16 4.72 3.89
N VAL A 50 6.87 3.51 3.42
CA VAL A 50 6.11 2.49 4.18
C VAL A 50 6.82 2.17 5.50
N GLY A 51 8.13 2.01 5.48
CA GLY A 51 8.91 1.73 6.68
C GLY A 51 8.96 2.86 7.72
N GLN A 52 8.54 4.07 7.36
CA GLN A 52 8.44 5.21 8.30
C GLN A 52 7.10 5.26 9.04
N GLN A 53 6.10 4.51 8.58
CA GLN A 53 4.76 4.49 9.15
C GLN A 53 4.67 3.49 10.31
N ASP A 54 3.89 3.83 11.34
CA ASP A 54 3.59 2.90 12.43
C ASP A 54 2.31 2.12 12.13
N PHE A 55 2.48 0.90 11.59
CA PHE A 55 1.36 -0.02 11.35
C PHE A 55 1.00 -0.88 12.56
N THR A 56 1.67 -0.72 13.71
CA THR A 56 1.40 -1.51 14.92
C THR A 56 -0.08 -1.50 15.34
N PRO A 57 -0.81 -0.36 15.30
CA PRO A 57 -2.23 -0.31 15.64
C PRO A 57 -3.15 -1.12 14.71
N TYR A 58 -2.66 -1.50 13.53
CA TYR A 58 -3.40 -2.23 12.50
C TYR A 58 -2.92 -3.67 12.32
N LYS A 59 -1.86 -4.08 13.02
CA LYS A 59 -1.21 -5.38 12.84
C LYS A 59 -2.19 -6.55 12.89
N ASP A 60 -3.06 -6.57 13.90
CA ASP A 60 -4.02 -7.68 14.07
C ASP A 60 -5.01 -7.74 12.89
N CYS A 61 -5.49 -6.57 12.45
CA CYS A 61 -6.37 -6.46 11.28
C CYS A 61 -5.65 -6.89 9.99
N MET A 62 -4.38 -6.50 9.82
CA MET A 62 -3.58 -6.91 8.67
C MET A 62 -3.33 -8.42 8.66
N MET A 63 -2.97 -9.02 9.80
CA MET A 63 -2.73 -10.47 9.88
C MET A 63 -4.00 -11.28 9.65
N GLU A 64 -5.17 -10.76 10.04
CA GLU A 64 -6.45 -11.41 9.77
C GLU A 64 -6.85 -11.32 8.28
N CYS A 65 -6.60 -10.17 7.65
CA CYS A 65 -6.99 -9.93 6.27
C CYS A 65 -5.96 -10.40 5.23
N TYR A 66 -4.69 -10.58 5.61
CA TYR A 66 -3.62 -11.05 4.74
C TYR A 66 -3.03 -12.36 5.27
N PRO A 67 -3.68 -13.51 5.00
CA PRO A 67 -3.24 -14.80 5.51
C PRO A 67 -1.80 -15.15 5.09
N GLY A 68 -0.95 -15.45 6.06
CA GLY A 68 0.46 -15.76 5.83
C GLY A 68 1.38 -14.53 5.91
N LEU A 69 0.85 -13.36 6.26
CA LEU A 69 1.68 -12.21 6.63
C LEU A 69 2.32 -12.44 8.00
N GLU A 70 3.64 -12.55 8.04
CA GLU A 70 4.40 -12.87 9.27
C GLU A 70 4.73 -11.63 10.11
N GLY A 71 4.78 -10.45 9.48
CA GLY A 71 5.11 -9.20 10.14
C GLY A 71 4.74 -7.97 9.32
N ILE A 72 4.98 -6.80 9.91
CA ILE A 72 4.57 -5.49 9.37
C ILE A 72 5.76 -4.59 9.04
N SER A 73 6.98 -5.13 9.05
CA SER A 73 8.13 -4.37 8.54
C SER A 73 8.01 -4.18 7.03
N LYS A 74 8.66 -3.14 6.48
CA LYS A 74 8.66 -2.90 5.03
C LYS A 74 9.12 -4.12 4.23
N ASP A 75 10.14 -4.84 4.69
CA ASP A 75 10.69 -5.97 3.94
C ASP A 75 9.74 -7.17 3.96
N GLU A 76 9.07 -7.42 5.09
CA GLU A 76 8.04 -8.45 5.21
C GLU A 76 6.80 -8.13 4.36
N LEU A 77 6.33 -6.87 4.40
CA LEU A 77 5.20 -6.41 3.60
C LEU A 77 5.50 -6.52 2.10
N LYS A 78 6.71 -6.12 1.67
CA LYS A 78 7.16 -6.28 0.28
C LYS A 78 7.22 -7.75 -0.12
N ALA A 79 7.87 -8.58 0.71
CA ALA A 79 8.00 -10.00 0.43
C ALA A 79 6.63 -10.69 0.31
N TYR A 80 5.71 -10.39 1.22
CA TYR A 80 4.34 -10.87 1.15
C TYR A 80 3.66 -10.41 -0.14
N HIS A 81 3.64 -9.10 -0.42
CA HIS A 81 3.02 -8.53 -1.61
C HIS A 81 3.54 -9.17 -2.91
N CYS A 82 4.84 -9.46 -3.00
CA CYS A 82 5.46 -10.07 -4.17
C CYS A 82 5.28 -11.60 -4.25
N SER A 83 4.91 -12.25 -3.15
CA SER A 83 4.66 -13.70 -3.11
C SER A 83 3.21 -14.09 -3.40
N GLN A 84 2.26 -13.17 -3.20
CA GLN A 84 0.84 -13.45 -3.36
C GLN A 84 0.35 -13.26 -4.80
N SER A 85 -0.77 -13.91 -5.12
CA SER A 85 -1.46 -13.65 -6.38
C SER A 85 -2.20 -12.31 -6.32
N PRO A 86 -2.38 -11.61 -7.46
CA PRO A 86 -3.19 -10.38 -7.51
C PRO A 86 -4.56 -10.54 -6.85
N GLY A 87 -5.26 -11.65 -7.13
CA GLY A 87 -6.60 -11.89 -6.60
C GLY A 87 -6.65 -12.18 -5.09
N ASP A 88 -5.55 -12.66 -4.49
CA ASP A 88 -5.47 -12.84 -3.04
C ASP A 88 -5.16 -11.52 -2.32
N LEU A 89 -4.38 -10.64 -2.97
CA LEU A 89 -4.19 -9.27 -2.51
C LEU A 89 -5.49 -8.48 -2.54
N GLU A 90 -6.26 -8.54 -3.62
CA GLU A 90 -7.58 -7.87 -3.73
C GLU A 90 -8.53 -8.29 -2.62
N LYS A 91 -8.61 -9.60 -2.31
CA LYS A 91 -9.45 -10.09 -1.21
C LYS A 91 -8.98 -9.58 0.14
N GLY A 92 -7.67 -9.54 0.37
CA GLY A 92 -7.12 -9.01 1.61
C GLY A 92 -7.43 -7.52 1.77
N ASP A 93 -7.37 -6.77 0.69
CA ASP A 93 -7.75 -5.36 0.67
C ASP A 93 -9.23 -5.13 0.96
N GLU A 94 -10.12 -5.91 0.34
CA GLU A 94 -11.55 -5.86 0.61
C GLU A 94 -11.84 -6.15 2.09
N CYS A 95 -11.16 -7.15 2.67
CA CYS A 95 -11.25 -7.45 4.10
C CYS A 95 -10.79 -6.26 4.96
N MET A 96 -9.61 -5.70 4.65
CA MET A 96 -9.00 -4.61 5.42
C MET A 96 -9.90 -3.38 5.40
N VAL A 97 -10.40 -2.99 4.22
CA VAL A 97 -11.33 -1.86 4.05
C VAL A 97 -12.60 -2.05 4.86
N ASN A 98 -13.18 -3.25 4.87
CA ASN A 98 -14.40 -3.52 5.61
C ASN A 98 -14.17 -3.43 7.12
N LYS A 99 -13.09 -4.02 7.64
CA LYS A 99 -12.75 -3.92 9.08
C LYS A 99 -12.47 -2.49 9.52
N LEU A 100 -11.69 -1.74 8.75
CA LEU A 100 -11.39 -0.34 9.07
C LEU A 100 -12.66 0.53 9.10
N LYS A 101 -13.63 0.26 8.22
CA LYS A 101 -14.95 0.91 8.24
C LYS A 101 -15.75 0.52 9.48
N GLU A 102 -15.77 -0.76 9.85
CA GLU A 102 -16.47 -1.27 11.03
C GLU A 102 -15.88 -0.69 12.33
N GLU A 103 -14.57 -0.53 12.40
CA GLU A 103 -13.85 0.05 13.53
C GLU A 103 -13.88 1.59 13.56
N GLY A 104 -14.43 2.24 12.53
CA GLY A 104 -14.49 3.70 12.43
C GLY A 104 -13.13 4.37 12.23
N LYS A 105 -12.11 3.64 11.77
CA LYS A 105 -10.73 4.10 11.60
C LYS A 105 -10.44 4.74 10.23
N THR A 106 -11.47 4.96 9.41
CA THR A 106 -11.33 5.42 8.03
C THR A 106 -10.57 6.75 7.89
N GLU A 107 -10.76 7.71 8.79
CA GLU A 107 -10.06 9.01 8.69
C GLU A 107 -8.58 8.92 9.13
N GLU A 108 -8.27 8.18 10.20
CA GLU A 108 -6.87 7.97 10.64
C GLU A 108 -6.03 7.32 9.54
N VAL A 109 -6.61 6.31 8.90
CA VAL A 109 -5.98 5.59 7.80
C VAL A 109 -5.79 6.48 6.56
N LYS A 110 -6.71 7.42 6.34
CA LYS A 110 -6.59 8.40 5.25
C LYS A 110 -5.48 9.41 5.54
N GLU A 111 -5.22 9.74 6.80
CA GLU A 111 -4.05 10.54 7.19
C GLU A 111 -2.76 9.80 6.86
N ILE A 112 -2.64 8.52 7.26
CA ILE A 112 -1.49 7.66 6.92
C ILE A 112 -1.25 7.61 5.40
N MET A 113 -2.32 7.48 4.61
CA MET A 113 -2.24 7.51 3.15
C MET A 113 -1.71 8.85 2.61
N ASN A 114 -2.13 9.96 3.19
CA ASN A 114 -1.65 11.28 2.77
C ASN A 114 -0.17 11.47 3.14
N GLU A 115 0.25 10.97 4.29
CA GLU A 115 1.66 11.01 4.72
C GLU A 115 2.55 10.15 3.81
N LEU A 116 2.11 8.94 3.49
CA LEU A 116 2.79 8.08 2.52
C LEU A 116 2.90 8.74 1.15
N LYS A 117 1.81 9.39 0.71
CA LYS A 117 1.80 10.14 -0.53
C LYS A 117 2.81 11.27 -0.52
N ALA A 118 2.81 12.11 0.51
CA ALA A 118 3.75 13.22 0.62
C ALA A 118 5.20 12.72 0.66
N CYS A 119 5.47 11.62 1.37
CA CYS A 119 6.80 11.01 1.42
C CYS A 119 7.26 10.52 0.05
N ILE A 120 6.41 9.81 -0.69
CA ILE A 120 6.75 9.28 -2.01
C ILE A 120 6.93 10.42 -3.03
N GLU A 121 6.06 11.43 -3.01
CA GLU A 121 6.21 12.61 -3.86
C GLU A 121 7.52 13.37 -3.58
N ALA A 122 7.91 13.51 -2.31
CA ALA A 122 9.19 14.11 -1.94
C ALA A 122 10.38 13.26 -2.43
N GLY A 123 10.36 11.95 -2.16
CA GLY A 123 11.45 11.05 -2.55
C GLY A 123 11.62 10.89 -4.07
N LEU A 124 10.53 10.99 -4.85
CA LEU A 124 10.57 11.01 -6.30
C LEU A 124 10.91 12.41 -6.87
N GLY A 125 10.50 13.48 -6.18
CA GLY A 125 10.77 14.87 -6.54
C GLY A 125 12.23 15.26 -6.37
N GLU A 126 12.91 14.76 -5.33
CA GLU A 126 14.36 14.94 -5.13
C GLU A 126 15.23 14.23 -6.19
N ARG A 127 14.63 13.35 -7.00
CA ARG A 127 15.31 12.60 -8.08
C ARG A 127 15.17 13.24 -9.47
N LYS A 128 14.42 14.33 -9.62
CA LYS A 128 14.32 15.12 -10.86
C LYS A 128 15.36 16.23 -10.91
#